data_AF-A0A1I3CE99-F1
#
_entry.id   AF-A0A1I3CE99-F1
#
_cell.length_a   1.000
_cell.length_b   1.000
_cell.length_c   1.000
_cell.angle_alpha   90.00
_cell.angle_beta   90.00
_cell.angle_gamma   90.00
#
_symmetry.space_group_name_H-M   'P 1'
#
loop_
_entity.id
_entity.type
_entity.pdbx_description
1 polymer ?
#
loop_
_entity_poly.entity_id
_entity_poly.type
_entity_poly.pdbx_seq_one_letter_code
_entity_poly.pdbx_strand_id
1 'polypeptide(L)'
;MTNKPDRSGSCILAGLALATMLACMMSSVSAHQTNKRMADDASALVTTDTAARSSPQGARRSLPRTEKGPYYVDFRARTAASWGHAFVWYGKTSERAVEVAGLTPAGDTWTYVLGYFTWVPSETGASYGDLDPDYLTASYRVYLNEADAKRVFAYIEKLKASSPVWNAETTNCTGFIGDIAEYMGLKVPNRWQRPENFVNSLKEMNGGRQMVRLSAE
;
A
#
# COMPACT_ATOMS: atom_id res chain seq x y z
N MET A 1 40.98 78.77 -5.05
CA MET A 1 40.53 78.49 -3.66
C MET A 1 40.23 77.01 -3.54
N THR A 2 40.56 76.43 -2.39
CA THR A 2 40.66 74.98 -2.15
C THR A 2 39.33 74.36 -1.73
N ASN A 3 39.12 73.09 -2.05
CA ASN A 3 38.44 72.20 -1.10
C ASN A 3 39.02 70.79 -1.11
N LYS A 4 38.97 70.15 0.06
CA LYS A 4 39.79 69.00 0.49
C LYS A 4 38.86 67.81 0.77
N PRO A 5 39.26 66.55 0.48
CA PRO A 5 38.55 65.39 0.99
C PRO A 5 39.01 65.07 2.42
N ASP A 6 38.09 64.98 3.36
CA ASP A 6 38.38 64.48 4.71
C ASP A 6 37.81 63.08 4.95
N ARG A 7 38.54 62.28 5.72
CA ARG A 7 38.37 60.84 5.93
C ARG A 7 38.40 60.55 7.43
N SER A 8 37.25 60.28 8.03
CA SER A 8 37.09 59.68 9.37
C SER A 8 35.59 59.39 9.61
N GLY A 9 35.15 58.43 10.43
CA GLY A 9 35.88 57.54 11.34
C GLY A 9 34.96 56.45 11.93
N SER A 10 35.50 55.65 12.85
CA SER A 10 34.93 54.37 13.32
C SER A 10 33.74 54.40 14.30
N CYS A 11 32.94 53.33 14.22
CA CYS A 11 32.38 52.49 15.31
C CYS A 11 31.80 53.10 16.61
N ILE A 12 30.48 52.91 16.81
CA ILE A 12 29.80 52.63 18.10
C ILE A 12 28.61 51.69 17.78
N LEU A 13 28.67 50.38 18.04
CA LEU A 13 28.24 49.66 19.26
C LEU A 13 26.81 49.96 19.77
N ALA A 14 25.87 49.04 19.54
CA ALA A 14 24.86 48.60 20.53
C ALA A 14 24.06 47.41 19.97
N GLY A 15 23.98 46.31 20.71
CA GLY A 15 23.11 45.19 20.36
C GLY A 15 21.75 45.27 21.04
N LEU A 16 20.75 44.61 20.45
CA LEU A 16 19.53 44.21 21.15
C LEU A 16 19.25 42.75 20.80
N ALA A 17 19.56 41.86 21.75
CA ALA A 17 19.12 40.48 21.69
C ALA A 17 17.70 40.41 22.26
N LEU A 18 16.77 39.83 21.50
CA LEU A 18 15.58 39.23 22.07
C LEU A 18 15.22 37.98 21.29
N ALA A 19 15.45 36.82 21.91
CA ALA A 19 15.00 35.54 21.39
C ALA A 19 13.60 35.25 21.93
N THR A 20 12.65 34.99 21.03
CA THR A 20 11.39 34.31 21.37
C THR A 20 11.27 33.06 20.50
N MET A 21 11.50 31.91 21.13
CA MET A 21 11.30 30.60 20.52
C MET A 21 9.80 30.37 20.32
N LEU A 22 9.35 30.22 19.08
CA LEU A 22 8.03 29.66 18.79
C LEU A 22 8.19 28.34 18.02
N ALA A 23 8.44 27.28 18.77
CA ALA A 23 8.39 25.93 18.25
C ALA A 23 6.93 25.53 17.97
N CYS A 24 6.47 25.72 16.73
CA CYS A 24 5.25 25.07 16.26
C CYS A 24 5.52 23.56 16.15
N MET A 25 5.28 22.86 17.26
CA MET A 25 5.19 21.40 17.30
C MET A 25 4.14 20.94 16.29
N MET A 26 4.55 20.05 15.39
CA MET A 26 3.64 19.43 14.43
C MET A 26 2.73 18.43 15.16
N SER A 27 1.42 18.58 14.97
CA SER A 27 0.46 17.51 15.15
C SER A 27 -0.19 17.22 13.80
N SER A 28 0.51 16.45 12.97
CA SER A 28 -0.09 15.83 11.78
C SER A 28 -1.21 14.90 12.24
N VAL A 29 -2.45 15.18 11.82
CA VAL A 29 -3.61 14.33 12.13
C VAL A 29 -3.54 13.07 11.28
N SER A 30 -2.79 12.08 11.76
CA SER A 30 -2.86 10.71 11.25
C SER A 30 -3.96 9.96 11.99
N ALA A 31 -5.05 9.65 11.29
CA ALA A 31 -6.19 8.91 11.83
C ALA A 31 -5.90 7.40 11.90
N HIS A 32 -4.99 6.99 12.78
CA HIS A 32 -4.72 5.57 13.03
C HIS A 32 -5.66 5.00 14.09
N GLN A 33 -6.81 4.46 13.67
CA GLN A 33 -7.77 3.83 14.58
C GLN A 33 -7.39 2.37 14.87
N THR A 34 -6.56 2.15 15.88
CA THR A 34 -6.23 0.81 16.39
C THR A 34 -7.39 0.21 17.19
N ASN A 35 -8.20 -0.66 16.57
CA ASN A 35 -9.18 -1.46 17.29
C ASN A 35 -8.61 -2.85 17.64
N LYS A 36 -8.28 -3.07 18.92
CA LYS A 36 -7.95 -4.38 19.49
C LYS A 36 -8.87 -4.69 20.68
N ARG A 37 -9.54 -5.85 20.58
CA ARG A 37 -10.19 -6.61 21.66
C ARG A 37 -11.38 -5.95 22.41
N MET A 38 -12.58 -6.37 22.02
CA MET A 38 -13.66 -6.68 22.96
C MET A 38 -14.32 -8.00 22.53
N ALA A 39 -14.15 -9.05 23.33
CA ALA A 39 -14.98 -10.26 23.39
C ALA A 39 -14.35 -11.24 24.39
N ASP A 40 -14.67 -11.08 25.67
CA ASP A 40 -14.67 -12.16 26.67
C ASP A 40 -15.70 -11.78 27.75
N ASP A 41 -16.28 -12.82 28.36
CA ASP A 41 -17.32 -12.83 29.42
C ASP A 41 -18.69 -12.19 29.08
N ALA A 42 -19.83 -12.87 29.20
CA ALA A 42 -20.18 -13.83 30.23
C ALA A 42 -21.13 -14.95 29.76
N SER A 43 -20.93 -16.16 30.29
CA SER A 43 -21.89 -17.27 30.20
C SER A 43 -22.88 -17.25 31.37
N ALA A 44 -24.17 -17.43 31.10
CA ALA A 44 -25.09 -18.23 31.93
C ALA A 44 -26.52 -18.22 31.37
N LEU A 45 -27.07 -19.39 31.04
CA LEU A 45 -28.31 -19.93 31.64
C LEU A 45 -28.58 -21.35 31.12
N VAL A 46 -28.89 -22.24 32.06
CA VAL A 46 -29.19 -23.69 31.95
C VAL A 46 -30.66 -23.81 32.41
N THR A 47 -31.61 -24.54 31.81
CA THR A 47 -31.72 -25.96 31.38
C THR A 47 -33.00 -26.06 30.50
N THR A 48 -33.27 -27.01 29.58
CA THR A 48 -33.69 -28.45 29.69
C THR A 48 -34.21 -28.82 28.26
N ASP A 49 -34.37 -30.06 27.76
CA ASP A 49 -33.95 -31.44 28.10
C ASP A 49 -34.22 -32.35 26.86
N THR A 50 -33.99 -33.66 27.01
CA THR A 50 -34.49 -34.81 26.21
C THR A 50 -33.68 -35.24 24.96
N ALA A 51 -33.29 -36.51 25.00
CA ALA A 51 -32.44 -37.24 24.08
C ALA A 51 -32.95 -37.44 22.64
N ALA A 52 -32.02 -37.64 21.68
CA ALA A 52 -32.02 -38.82 20.80
C ALA A 52 -30.77 -38.95 19.87
N ARG A 53 -30.23 -40.18 19.80
CA ARG A 53 -29.48 -40.81 18.68
C ARG A 53 -28.17 -40.20 18.19
N SER A 54 -27.08 -40.79 18.69
CA SER A 54 -25.75 -40.77 18.06
C SER A 54 -25.80 -41.36 16.64
N SER A 55 -25.43 -40.57 15.62
CA SER A 55 -25.09 -41.08 14.29
C SER A 55 -23.57 -41.02 14.10
N PRO A 56 -22.89 -42.09 13.65
CA PRO A 56 -21.46 -42.04 13.40
C PRO A 56 -21.19 -41.14 12.19
N GLN A 57 -20.63 -39.95 12.44
CA GLN A 57 -20.14 -39.07 11.37
C GLN A 57 -18.94 -39.74 10.71
N GLY A 58 -19.19 -40.37 9.55
CA GLY A 58 -18.13 -40.95 8.73
C GLY A 58 -17.07 -39.90 8.44
N ALA A 59 -15.81 -40.23 8.73
CA ALA A 59 -14.69 -39.32 8.56
C ALA A 59 -14.60 -38.86 7.10
N ARG A 60 -15.09 -37.64 6.83
CA ARG A 60 -14.86 -36.97 5.55
C ARG A 60 -13.37 -36.72 5.44
N ARG A 61 -12.67 -37.63 4.76
CA ARG A 61 -11.26 -37.48 4.41
C ARG A 61 -11.10 -36.14 3.73
N SER A 62 -10.50 -35.18 4.43
CA SER A 62 -10.18 -33.87 3.87
C SER A 62 -9.34 -34.11 2.63
N LEU A 63 -9.87 -33.71 1.47
CA LEU A 63 -9.06 -33.64 0.26
C LEU A 63 -7.88 -32.71 0.57
N PRO A 64 -6.65 -33.07 0.19
CA PRO A 64 -5.50 -32.20 0.41
C PRO A 64 -5.76 -30.88 -0.32
N ARG A 65 -6.12 -29.86 0.47
CA ARG A 65 -6.28 -28.49 -0.01
C ARG A 65 -4.91 -28.09 -0.55
N THR A 66 -4.81 -27.90 -1.86
CA THR A 66 -3.60 -27.37 -2.52
C THR A 66 -3.06 -26.24 -1.66
N GLU A 67 -1.90 -26.46 -1.04
CA GLU A 67 -1.44 -25.60 0.05
C GLU A 67 -1.10 -24.22 -0.49
N LYS A 68 -2.07 -23.32 -0.35
CA LYS A 68 -1.91 -21.89 -0.56
C LYS A 68 -0.75 -21.46 0.32
N GLY A 69 0.30 -20.93 -0.30
CA GLY A 69 1.54 -20.57 0.38
C GLY A 69 1.30 -19.70 1.63
N PRO A 70 2.19 -19.80 2.64
CA PRO A 70 2.04 -19.09 3.91
C PRO A 70 1.98 -17.57 3.76
N TYR A 71 2.44 -17.02 2.63
CA TYR A 71 2.42 -15.61 2.30
C TYR A 71 1.71 -15.37 0.95
N TYR A 72 1.30 -14.12 0.69
CA TYR A 72 0.71 -13.73 -0.58
C TYR A 72 1.04 -12.28 -0.98
N VAL A 73 0.90 -12.02 -2.27
CA VAL A 73 0.67 -10.70 -2.87
C VAL A 73 -0.64 -10.78 -3.67
N ASP A 74 -1.53 -9.82 -3.47
CA ASP A 74 -2.84 -9.72 -4.12
C ASP A 74 -2.87 -8.43 -4.91
N PHE A 75 -2.72 -8.55 -6.23
CA PHE A 75 -2.83 -7.45 -7.19
C PHE A 75 -4.30 -7.06 -7.31
N ARG A 76 -4.63 -5.83 -6.93
CA ARG A 76 -6.01 -5.37 -6.76
C ARG A 76 -6.23 -4.09 -7.55
N ALA A 77 -7.46 -3.92 -8.03
CA ALA A 77 -7.92 -2.66 -8.60
C ALA A 77 -9.27 -2.29 -7.99
N ARG A 78 -9.51 -0.97 -7.89
CA ARG A 78 -10.76 -0.41 -7.39
C ARG A 78 -11.29 0.72 -8.25
N THR A 79 -12.57 1.03 -8.06
CA THR A 79 -13.15 2.31 -8.48
C THR A 79 -12.52 3.47 -7.69
N ALA A 80 -12.43 4.62 -8.35
CA ALA A 80 -12.00 5.88 -7.75
C ALA A 80 -12.84 7.01 -8.37
N ALA A 81 -12.81 8.21 -7.77
CA ALA A 81 -13.37 9.40 -8.42
C ALA A 81 -12.65 9.78 -9.74
N SER A 82 -11.48 9.17 -9.99
CA SER A 82 -10.63 9.37 -11.15
C SER A 82 -10.62 8.14 -12.10
N TRP A 83 -9.51 7.83 -12.76
CA TRP A 83 -9.38 6.71 -13.72
C TRP A 83 -9.45 5.30 -13.10
N GLY A 84 -9.59 5.22 -11.76
CA GLY A 84 -9.44 4.00 -10.95
C GLY A 84 -8.12 3.99 -10.17
N HIS A 85 -7.90 2.99 -9.33
CA HIS A 85 -6.60 2.77 -8.67
C HIS A 85 -6.18 1.30 -8.71
N ALA A 86 -4.86 1.05 -8.83
CA ALA A 86 -4.22 -0.27 -8.78
C ALA A 86 -3.21 -0.33 -7.62
N PHE A 87 -3.25 -1.39 -6.83
CA PHE A 87 -2.44 -1.54 -5.62
C PHE A 87 -2.21 -3.03 -5.33
N VAL A 88 -1.33 -3.34 -4.37
CA VAL A 88 -1.18 -4.68 -3.82
C VAL A 88 -1.56 -4.71 -2.34
N TRP A 89 -2.22 -5.78 -1.92
CA TRP A 89 -2.15 -6.23 -0.53
C TRP A 89 -1.11 -7.33 -0.40
N TYR A 90 -0.32 -7.32 0.67
CA TYR A 90 0.67 -8.36 0.95
C TYR A 90 0.72 -8.70 2.43
N GLY A 91 1.19 -9.91 2.73
CA GLY A 91 1.28 -10.41 4.11
C GLY A 91 1.16 -11.92 4.20
N LYS A 92 0.82 -12.41 5.40
CA LYS A 92 0.62 -13.83 5.69
C LYS A 92 -0.81 -14.27 5.42
N THR A 93 -0.97 -15.45 4.82
CA THR A 93 -2.28 -16.06 4.54
C THR A 93 -3.06 -16.42 5.81
N SER A 94 -2.39 -16.57 6.95
CA SER A 94 -2.99 -16.87 8.27
C SER A 94 -3.43 -15.64 9.06
N GLU A 95 -3.06 -14.42 8.64
CA GLU A 95 -3.32 -13.19 9.39
C GLU A 95 -4.37 -12.32 8.67
N ARG A 96 -5.19 -11.61 9.45
CA ARG A 96 -6.16 -10.63 8.91
C ARG A 96 -5.56 -9.25 8.64
N ALA A 97 -4.41 -8.96 9.24
CA ALA A 97 -3.64 -7.75 8.95
C ALA A 97 -3.05 -7.86 7.53
N VAL A 98 -3.08 -6.74 6.80
CA VAL A 98 -2.56 -6.64 5.44
C VAL A 98 -1.71 -5.39 5.35
N GLU A 99 -0.55 -5.51 4.72
CA GLU A 99 0.20 -4.35 4.27
C GLU A 99 -0.32 -3.95 2.89
N VAL A 100 -0.31 -2.65 2.60
CA VAL A 100 -0.77 -2.09 1.32
C VAL A 100 0.35 -1.31 0.68
N ALA A 101 0.56 -1.52 -0.62
CA ALA A 101 1.45 -0.72 -1.43
C ALA A 101 0.77 -0.32 -2.75
N GLY A 102 0.86 0.94 -3.10
CA GLY A 102 0.37 1.49 -4.36
C GLY A 102 1.25 2.66 -4.80
N LEU A 103 0.79 3.41 -5.80
CA LEU A 103 1.40 4.69 -6.17
C LEU A 103 0.31 5.69 -6.59
N THR A 104 0.05 6.68 -5.73
CA THR A 104 -0.90 7.77 -5.93
C THR A 104 -0.18 9.12 -5.92
N PRO A 105 -0.73 10.18 -6.53
CA PRO A 105 -0.27 11.54 -6.25
C PRO A 105 -0.57 11.90 -4.79
N ALA A 106 0.32 12.66 -4.16
CA ALA A 106 0.14 13.16 -2.80
C ALA A 106 -0.70 14.45 -2.83
N GLY A 107 -1.90 14.43 -2.22
CA GLY A 107 -2.82 15.56 -2.20
C GLY A 107 -4.17 15.25 -2.86
N ASP A 108 -4.73 16.23 -3.56
CA ASP A 108 -6.11 16.21 -4.02
C ASP A 108 -6.27 16.05 -5.55
N THR A 109 -7.49 16.28 -6.04
CA THR A 109 -7.85 16.27 -7.46
C THR A 109 -7.00 17.22 -8.31
N TRP A 110 -6.53 18.35 -7.76
CA TRP A 110 -5.66 19.27 -8.50
C TRP A 110 -4.27 18.67 -8.70
N THR A 111 -3.68 18.03 -7.68
CA THR A 111 -2.41 17.31 -7.85
C THR A 111 -2.55 16.18 -8.89
N TYR A 112 -3.67 15.45 -8.87
CA TYR A 112 -3.97 14.41 -9.85
C TYR A 112 -4.04 14.96 -11.29
N VAL A 113 -4.71 16.10 -11.52
CA VAL A 113 -4.79 16.74 -12.84
C VAL A 113 -3.41 17.26 -13.28
N LEU A 114 -2.67 17.92 -12.39
CA LEU A 114 -1.33 18.43 -12.69
C LEU A 114 -0.35 17.31 -13.08
N GLY A 115 -0.47 16.14 -12.45
CA GLY A 115 0.36 14.97 -12.72
C GLY A 115 0.13 14.31 -14.10
N TYR A 116 -0.81 14.78 -14.93
CA TYR A 116 -0.84 14.44 -16.36
C TYR A 116 0.19 15.24 -17.18
N PHE A 117 0.59 16.43 -16.71
CA PHE A 117 1.45 17.37 -17.45
C PHE A 117 2.88 17.41 -16.94
N THR A 118 3.11 17.02 -15.68
CA THR A 118 4.44 17.02 -15.04
C THR A 118 4.54 15.90 -13.98
N TRP A 119 5.68 15.79 -13.31
CA TRP A 119 5.82 15.00 -12.09
C TRP A 119 5.30 15.79 -10.88
N VAL A 120 4.54 15.10 -10.03
CA VAL A 120 4.05 15.61 -8.74
C VAL A 120 4.50 14.68 -7.61
N PRO A 121 4.56 15.12 -6.34
CA PRO A 121 4.89 14.22 -5.23
C PRO A 121 3.91 13.04 -5.13
N SER A 122 4.36 11.91 -4.59
CA SER A 122 3.54 10.69 -4.47
C SER A 122 3.45 10.10 -3.07
N GLU A 123 2.40 9.32 -2.86
CA GLU A 123 2.17 8.46 -1.71
C GLU A 123 2.18 6.99 -2.15
N THR A 124 2.67 6.10 -1.28
CA THR A 124 2.84 4.67 -1.59
C THR A 124 2.19 3.71 -0.59
N GLY A 125 1.45 4.25 0.39
CA GLY A 125 0.66 3.48 1.35
C GLY A 125 -0.78 3.20 0.89
N ALA A 126 -1.67 2.87 1.83
CA ALA A 126 -3.09 2.74 1.56
C ALA A 126 -3.76 4.10 1.32
N SER A 127 -4.51 4.20 0.22
CA SER A 127 -5.40 5.32 -0.09
C SER A 127 -6.87 5.00 0.27
N TYR A 128 -7.74 6.02 0.25
CA TYR A 128 -9.17 5.84 0.54
C TYR A 128 -9.82 4.81 -0.39
N GLY A 129 -10.45 3.78 0.18
CA GLY A 129 -11.09 2.69 -0.55
C GLY A 129 -10.21 1.45 -0.78
N ASP A 130 -8.90 1.50 -0.53
CA ASP A 130 -8.01 0.33 -0.79
C ASP A 130 -8.24 -0.84 0.19
N LEU A 131 -8.81 -0.55 1.35
CA LEU A 131 -9.18 -1.53 2.38
C LEU A 131 -10.66 -1.96 2.31
N ASP A 132 -11.45 -1.32 1.45
CA ASP A 132 -12.91 -1.47 1.39
C ASP A 132 -13.29 -2.42 0.22
N PRO A 133 -13.99 -3.54 0.49
CA PRO A 133 -14.39 -4.48 -0.56
C PRO A 133 -15.42 -3.90 -1.54
N ASP A 134 -16.21 -2.90 -1.16
CA ASP A 134 -17.32 -2.39 -2.00
C ASP A 134 -16.81 -1.57 -3.20
N TYR A 135 -15.56 -1.10 -3.14
CA TYR A 135 -14.89 -0.42 -4.26
C TYR A 135 -14.11 -1.37 -5.17
N LEU A 136 -13.92 -2.64 -4.78
CA LEU A 136 -13.04 -3.58 -5.49
C LEU A 136 -13.61 -3.99 -6.86
N THR A 137 -12.84 -3.78 -7.92
CA THR A 137 -13.21 -4.14 -9.30
C THR A 137 -12.48 -5.40 -9.80
N ALA A 138 -11.21 -5.59 -9.42
CA ALA A 138 -10.45 -6.78 -9.78
C ALA A 138 -9.49 -7.23 -8.66
N SER A 139 -9.21 -8.52 -8.61
CA SER A 139 -8.21 -9.13 -7.71
C SER A 139 -7.55 -10.35 -8.38
N TYR A 140 -6.23 -10.42 -8.24
CA TYR A 140 -5.40 -11.55 -8.62
C TYR A 140 -4.38 -11.84 -7.52
N ARG A 141 -4.67 -12.86 -6.71
CA ARG A 141 -3.82 -13.28 -5.60
C ARG A 141 -2.85 -14.39 -6.00
N VAL A 142 -1.57 -14.15 -5.71
CA VAL A 142 -0.45 -15.07 -5.90
C VAL A 142 0.19 -15.36 -4.55
N TYR A 143 0.35 -16.64 -4.23
CA TYR A 143 0.92 -17.12 -2.99
C TYR A 143 2.41 -17.45 -3.13
N LEU A 144 3.14 -17.27 -2.03
CA LEU A 144 4.59 -17.41 -1.91
C LEU A 144 4.97 -18.33 -0.74
N ASN A 145 6.13 -18.96 -0.84
CA ASN A 145 6.82 -19.55 0.32
C ASN A 145 7.54 -18.45 1.12
N GLU A 146 8.10 -18.81 2.28
CA GLU A 146 8.75 -17.83 3.17
C GLU A 146 10.00 -17.15 2.57
N ALA A 147 10.83 -17.89 1.83
CA ALA A 147 12.06 -17.34 1.25
C ALA A 147 11.73 -16.30 0.16
N ASP A 148 10.79 -16.64 -0.73
CA ASP A 148 10.34 -15.73 -1.78
C ASP A 148 9.57 -14.54 -1.20
N ALA A 149 8.74 -14.74 -0.16
CA ALA A 149 8.04 -13.65 0.51
C ALA A 149 9.01 -12.61 1.11
N LYS A 150 10.10 -13.04 1.75
CA LYS A 150 11.14 -12.12 2.27
C LYS A 150 11.74 -11.26 1.16
N ARG A 151 12.06 -11.86 0.00
CA ARG A 151 12.62 -11.15 -1.18
C ARG A 151 11.61 -10.17 -1.77
N VAL A 152 10.38 -10.63 -2.03
CA VAL A 152 9.31 -9.82 -2.62
C VAL A 152 8.89 -8.66 -1.70
N PHE A 153 8.74 -8.89 -0.40
CA PHE A 153 8.34 -7.82 0.51
C PHE A 153 9.46 -6.77 0.68
N ALA A 154 10.73 -7.19 0.73
CA ALA A 154 11.86 -6.26 0.71
C ALA A 154 11.92 -5.44 -0.60
N TYR A 155 11.58 -6.04 -1.74
CA TYR A 155 11.45 -5.33 -3.01
C TYR A 155 10.29 -4.31 -2.99
N ILE A 156 9.12 -4.67 -2.43
CA ILE A 156 7.99 -3.76 -2.27
C ILE A 156 8.37 -2.55 -1.38
N GLU A 157 9.02 -2.76 -0.23
CA GLU A 157 9.49 -1.65 0.62
C GLU A 157 10.53 -0.77 -0.08
N LYS A 158 11.45 -1.37 -0.84
CA LYS A 158 12.39 -0.63 -1.69
C LYS A 158 11.63 0.24 -2.70
N LEU A 159 10.64 -0.32 -3.39
CA LEU A 159 9.87 0.39 -4.41
C LEU A 159 9.06 1.55 -3.80
N LYS A 160 8.40 1.32 -2.64
CA LYS A 160 7.72 2.37 -1.85
C LYS A 160 8.65 3.52 -1.50
N ALA A 161 9.90 3.24 -1.13
CA ALA A 161 10.90 4.24 -0.77
C ALA A 161 11.55 4.93 -2.00
N SER A 162 11.63 4.25 -3.15
CA SER A 162 12.24 4.78 -4.38
C SER A 162 11.25 5.44 -5.35
N SER A 163 9.98 5.55 -4.99
CA SER A 163 8.93 6.21 -5.79
C SER A 163 8.44 7.50 -5.11
N PRO A 164 9.21 8.61 -5.19
CA PRO A 164 8.85 9.91 -4.59
C PRO A 164 7.95 10.78 -5.48
N VAL A 165 7.75 10.39 -6.75
CA VAL A 165 6.94 11.15 -7.73
C VAL A 165 5.94 10.29 -8.50
N TRP A 166 4.77 10.87 -8.75
CA TRP A 166 3.70 10.36 -9.60
C TRP A 166 3.63 11.15 -10.92
N ASN A 167 3.30 10.46 -12.00
CA ASN A 167 2.87 11.03 -13.27
C ASN A 167 1.98 10.02 -14.00
N ALA A 168 0.87 10.50 -14.58
CA ALA A 168 -0.17 9.66 -15.15
C ALA A 168 0.32 8.70 -16.24
N GLU A 169 1.32 9.10 -17.04
CA GLU A 169 1.81 8.37 -18.21
C GLU A 169 3.03 7.48 -17.93
N THR A 170 3.86 7.86 -16.95
CA THR A 170 5.19 7.25 -16.72
C THR A 170 5.35 6.58 -15.36
N THR A 171 4.98 7.23 -14.26
CA THR A 171 5.17 6.73 -12.89
C THR A 171 3.82 6.69 -12.16
N ASN A 172 3.06 5.64 -12.43
CA ASN A 172 1.67 5.50 -11.99
C ASN A 172 1.40 4.16 -11.29
N CYS A 173 0.17 3.98 -10.82
CA CYS A 173 -0.25 2.82 -10.05
C CYS A 173 -0.11 1.47 -10.80
N THR A 174 -0.40 1.42 -12.11
CA THR A 174 -0.28 0.19 -12.92
C THR A 174 1.17 -0.16 -13.23
N GLY A 175 2.02 0.84 -13.46
CA GLY A 175 3.47 0.66 -13.53
C GLY A 175 4.04 0.08 -12.24
N PHE A 176 3.73 0.71 -11.10
CA PHE A 176 4.20 0.28 -9.77
C PHE A 176 3.85 -1.17 -9.43
N ILE A 177 2.59 -1.59 -9.65
CA ILE A 177 2.22 -3.01 -9.43
C ILE A 177 2.74 -3.94 -10.52
N GLY A 178 3.04 -3.41 -11.71
CA GLY A 178 3.72 -4.12 -12.79
C GLY A 178 5.14 -4.51 -12.42
N ASP A 179 5.92 -3.58 -11.88
CA ASP A 179 7.30 -3.81 -11.42
C ASP A 179 7.35 -4.92 -10.35
N ILE A 180 6.39 -4.92 -9.41
CA ILE A 180 6.23 -5.99 -8.40
C ILE A 180 5.91 -7.34 -9.07
N ALA A 181 5.01 -7.34 -10.07
CA ALA A 181 4.65 -8.54 -10.79
C ALA A 181 5.82 -9.12 -11.61
N GLU A 182 6.61 -8.27 -12.27
CA GLU A 182 7.81 -8.65 -13.02
C GLU A 182 8.89 -9.20 -12.08
N TYR A 183 9.12 -8.57 -10.92
CA TYR A 183 10.01 -9.10 -9.89
C TYR A 183 9.55 -10.48 -9.37
N MET A 184 8.23 -10.72 -9.32
CA MET A 184 7.63 -12.03 -9.06
C MET A 184 7.66 -13.00 -10.25
N GLY A 185 8.36 -12.67 -11.35
CA GLY A 185 8.47 -13.50 -12.55
C GLY A 185 7.14 -13.74 -13.27
N LEU A 186 6.15 -12.86 -13.09
CA LEU A 186 4.89 -12.86 -13.83
C LEU A 186 5.08 -12.10 -15.16
N LYS A 187 4.35 -12.51 -16.20
CA LYS A 187 4.20 -11.70 -17.41
C LYS A 187 3.35 -10.48 -17.10
N VAL A 188 3.76 -9.29 -17.52
CA VAL A 188 3.07 -8.03 -17.19
C VAL A 188 2.39 -7.44 -18.44
N PRO A 189 1.12 -6.97 -18.35
CA PRO A 189 0.45 -6.28 -19.46
C PRO A 189 0.99 -4.85 -19.66
N ASN A 190 0.60 -4.20 -20.76
CA ASN A 190 0.95 -2.79 -20.99
C ASN A 190 0.38 -1.89 -19.86
N ARG A 191 1.22 -1.02 -19.29
CA ARG A 191 0.88 -0.13 -18.17
C ARG A 191 -0.27 0.85 -18.46
N TRP A 192 -0.50 1.24 -19.72
CA TRP A 192 -1.53 2.22 -20.12
C TRP A 192 -2.97 1.67 -20.14
N GLN A 193 -3.22 0.52 -19.52
CA GLN A 193 -4.57 0.02 -19.30
C GLN A 193 -5.23 0.70 -18.08
N ARG A 194 -6.57 0.72 -18.04
CA ARG A 194 -7.30 1.02 -16.80
C ARG A 194 -6.90 0.00 -15.72
N PRO A 195 -6.80 0.39 -14.43
CA PRO A 195 -6.45 -0.49 -13.32
C PRO A 195 -7.14 -1.86 -13.30
N GLU A 196 -8.46 -1.89 -13.49
CA GLU A 196 -9.25 -3.12 -13.57
C GLU A 196 -8.79 -4.03 -14.72
N ASN A 197 -8.69 -3.47 -15.93
CA ASN A 197 -8.22 -4.18 -17.11
C ASN A 197 -6.78 -4.69 -16.92
N PHE A 198 -5.90 -3.88 -16.32
CA PHE A 198 -4.53 -4.26 -16.04
C PHE A 198 -4.46 -5.49 -15.13
N VAL A 199 -5.20 -5.51 -14.02
CA VAL A 199 -5.22 -6.65 -13.08
C VAL A 199 -5.86 -7.89 -13.72
N ASN A 200 -6.92 -7.72 -14.52
CA ASN A 200 -7.55 -8.83 -15.24
C ASN A 200 -6.63 -9.40 -16.34
N SER A 201 -5.97 -8.56 -17.15
CA SER A 201 -4.96 -8.98 -18.12
C SER A 201 -3.74 -9.61 -17.46
N LEU A 202 -3.27 -9.10 -16.32
CA LEU A 202 -2.17 -9.68 -15.55
C LEU A 202 -2.52 -11.11 -15.11
N LYS A 203 -3.75 -11.35 -14.65
CA LYS A 203 -4.25 -12.68 -14.33
C LYS A 203 -4.31 -13.59 -15.56
N GLU A 204 -4.88 -13.09 -16.67
CA GLU A 204 -5.05 -13.84 -17.92
C GLU A 204 -3.71 -14.26 -18.55
N MET A 205 -2.76 -13.33 -18.70
CA MET A 205 -1.44 -13.57 -19.29
C MET A 205 -0.61 -14.61 -18.52
N ASN A 206 -0.91 -14.80 -17.23
CA ASN A 206 -0.28 -15.79 -16.35
C ASN A 206 -1.14 -17.05 -16.12
N GLY A 207 -2.19 -17.26 -16.92
CA GLY A 207 -3.08 -18.42 -16.83
C GLY A 207 -3.81 -18.54 -15.49
N GLY A 208 -3.98 -17.42 -14.77
CA GLY A 208 -4.52 -17.38 -13.42
C GLY A 208 -3.69 -18.10 -12.36
N ARG A 209 -2.40 -18.41 -12.62
CA ARG A 209 -1.56 -19.18 -11.69
C ARG A 209 -1.52 -18.52 -10.31
N GLN A 210 -1.84 -19.26 -9.26
CA GLN A 210 -1.90 -18.73 -7.88
C GLN A 210 -0.63 -19.00 -7.07
N MET A 211 0.41 -19.61 -7.65
CA MET A 211 1.68 -19.88 -6.98
C MET A 211 2.82 -19.31 -7.82
N VAL A 212 3.80 -18.71 -7.15
CA VAL A 212 5.10 -18.33 -7.72
C VAL A 212 6.22 -18.96 -6.90
N ARG A 213 7.32 -19.29 -7.59
CA ARG A 213 8.63 -19.48 -6.98
C ARG A 213 9.61 -18.61 -7.76
N LEU A 214 10.47 -17.87 -7.07
CA LEU A 214 11.52 -17.13 -7.73
C LEU A 214 12.63 -18.09 -8.16
N SER A 215 13.40 -17.71 -9.18
CA SER A 215 14.67 -18.37 -9.47
C SER A 215 15.63 -18.19 -8.28
N ALA A 216 16.50 -19.18 -8.08
CA ALA A 216 17.70 -18.99 -7.27
C ALA A 216 18.58 -17.90 -7.89
N GLU A 217 19.33 -17.19 -7.04
CA GLU A 217 20.34 -16.20 -7.43
C GLU A 217 21.66 -16.88 -7.84
#